data_AF-A0A7N2LWA1-F1
#
_entry.id   AF-A0A7N2LWA1-F1
#
_cell.length_a   1.000
_cell.length_b   1.000
_cell.length_c   1.000
_cell.angle_alpha   90.00
_cell.angle_beta   90.00
_cell.angle_gamma   90.00
#
_symmetry.space_group_name_H-M   'P 1'
#
loop_
_entity.id
_entity.type
_entity.pdbx_description
1 polymer ?
#
loop_
_entity_poly.entity_id
_entity_poly.type
_entity_poly.pdbx_seq_one_letter_code
_entity_poly.pdbx_strand_id
1 'polypeptide(L)' 'MVTLKVILFGDNVPKDRADKAMEAAKGCDAFLVLGSSLMTMSAFRLLRAAHEAGVATAIVNVGVTRADDIVPLKINARLG' A
#
# COMPACT_ATOMS: atom_id res chain seq x y z
N MET A 1 29.79 -6.99 12.06
CA MET A 1 28.56 -7.77 11.84
C MET A 1 27.67 -6.97 10.90
N VAL A 2 27.43 -7.45 9.67
CA VAL A 2 26.62 -6.71 8.68
C VAL A 2 25.15 -7.09 8.89
N THR A 3 24.29 -6.10 9.19
CA THR A 3 22.85 -6.33 9.32
C THR A 3 22.14 -5.81 8.08
N LEU A 4 21.41 -6.68 7.39
CA LEU A 4 20.55 -6.29 6.27
C LEU A 4 19.36 -5.48 6.81
N LYS A 5 19.09 -4.31 6.23
CA LYS A 5 17.93 -3.47 6.58
C LYS A 5 16.68 -3.91 5.80
N VAL A 6 16.25 -5.15 6.01
CA VAL A 6 15.05 -5.74 5.38
C VAL A 6 14.13 -6.31 6.45
N ILE A 7 12.85 -6.45 6.12
CA ILE A 7 11.87 -7.17 6.95
C ILE A 7 11.62 -8.49 6.24
N LEU A 8 11.86 -9.62 6.92
CA LEU A 8 11.59 -10.94 6.37
C LEU A 8 10.12 -11.31 6.61
N PHE A 9 9.65 -12.37 5.94
CA PHE A 9 8.31 -12.89 6.21
C PHE A 9 8.23 -13.43 7.64
N GLY A 10 7.18 -13.03 8.36
CA GLY A 10 7.00 -13.34 9.78
C GLY A 10 7.54 -12.27 10.73
N ASP A 11 8.41 -11.38 10.25
CA ASP A 11 8.90 -10.26 11.04
C ASP A 11 7.87 -9.13 11.10
N ASN A 12 7.93 -8.38 12.21
CA ASN A 12 7.13 -7.18 12.37
C ASN A 12 7.84 -5.97 11.75
N VAL A 13 7.07 -5.15 11.03
CA VAL A 13 7.51 -3.81 10.63
C VAL A 13 7.72 -2.98 11.91
N PRO A 14 8.86 -2.26 12.04
CA PRO A 14 9.09 -1.35 13.15
C PRO A 14 7.90 -0.40 13.36
N LYS A 15 7.40 -0.34 14.59
CA LYS A 15 6.15 0.35 14.93
C LYS A 15 6.17 1.82 14.51
N ASP A 16 7.29 2.50 14.75
CA ASP A 16 7.48 3.90 14.39
C ASP A 16 7.32 4.15 12.87
N ARG A 17 7.81 3.23 12.04
CA ARG A 17 7.66 3.31 10.58
C ARG A 17 6.24 2.99 10.13
N ALA A 18 5.63 1.98 10.75
CA ALA A 18 4.25 1.60 10.46
C ALA A 18 3.27 2.74 10.79
N ASP A 19 3.42 3.36 11.97
CA ASP A 19 2.58 4.47 12.43
C ASP A 19 2.76 5.69 11.51
N LYS A 20 3.99 6.08 11.17
CA LYS A 20 4.25 7.18 10.21
C LYS A 20 3.63 6.93 8.84
N ALA A 21 3.74 5.72 8.31
CA ALA A 21 3.13 5.36 7.03
C ALA A 21 1.61 5.41 7.09
N MET A 22 1.02 4.99 8.22
CA MET A 22 -0.42 5.03 8.44
C MET A 22 -0.96 6.47 8.48
N GLU A 23 -0.30 7.35 9.22
CA GLU A 23 -0.69 8.77 9.28
C GLU A 23 -0.58 9.43 7.91
N ALA A 24 0.52 9.18 7.18
CA ALA A 24 0.68 9.69 5.82
C ALA A 24 -0.39 9.16 4.84
N ALA A 25 -0.78 7.89 4.98
CA ALA A 25 -1.81 7.28 4.14
C ALA A 25 -3.20 7.89 4.36
N LYS A 26 -3.54 8.23 5.60
CA LYS A 26 -4.84 8.84 5.95
C LYS A 26 -4.89 10.34 5.71
N GLY A 27 -3.74 11.03 5.82
CA GLY A 27 -3.65 12.48 5.75
C GLY A 27 -3.34 13.04 4.36
N CYS A 28 -3.20 12.21 3.33
CA CYS A 28 -2.96 12.68 1.97
C CYS A 28 -4.25 12.95 1.21
N ASP A 29 -4.19 13.79 0.18
CA ASP A 29 -5.34 14.03 -0.71
C ASP A 29 -5.61 12.85 -1.66
N ALA A 30 -4.55 12.14 -2.03
CA ALA A 30 -4.61 10.97 -2.91
C ALA A 30 -3.57 9.91 -2.56
N PHE A 31 -3.93 8.63 -2.76
CA PHE A 31 -3.08 7.47 -2.57
C PHE A 31 -3.00 6.67 -3.88
N LEU A 32 -1.81 6.59 -4.47
CA LEU A 32 -1.56 5.88 -5.72
C LEU A 32 -0.68 4.64 -5.48
N VAL A 33 -1.19 3.48 -5.89
CA VAL A 33 -0.43 2.21 -5.87
C VAL A 33 0.14 1.94 -7.25
N LEU A 34 1.45 1.72 -7.32
CA LEU A 34 2.18 1.44 -8.56
C LEU A 34 2.84 0.06 -8.48
N GLY A 35 2.45 -0.87 -9.36
CA GLY A 35 3.17 -2.13 -9.56
C GLY A 35 3.16 -3.07 -8.37
N SER A 36 2.21 -2.90 -7.44
CA SER A 36 2.04 -3.76 -6.27
C SER A 36 0.73 -4.52 -6.34
N SER A 37 0.78 -5.81 -6.06
CA SER A 37 -0.40 -6.67 -5.97
C SER A 37 -1.17 -6.48 -4.66
N LEU A 38 -0.57 -5.81 -3.67
CA LEU A 38 -1.13 -5.61 -2.33
C LEU A 38 -1.48 -6.91 -1.58
N MET A 39 -0.83 -8.02 -1.93
CA MET A 39 -1.07 -9.31 -1.26
C MET A 39 -0.50 -9.39 0.16
N THR A 40 0.41 -8.49 0.53
CA THR A 40 0.90 -8.38 1.90
C THR A 40 -0.02 -7.50 2.74
N MET A 41 -0.35 -7.95 3.95
CA MET A 41 -1.25 -7.20 4.84
C MET A 41 -0.65 -5.86 5.29
N SER A 42 0.67 -5.74 5.37
CA SER A 42 1.34 -4.49 5.72
C SER A 42 1.03 -3.37 4.73
N ALA A 43 1.11 -3.64 3.43
CA ALA A 43 0.79 -2.66 2.39
C ALA A 43 -0.73 -2.47 2.22
N PHE A 44 -1.49 -3.56 2.20
CA PHE A 44 -2.95 -3.50 2.01
C PHE A 44 -3.65 -2.66 3.08
N ARG A 45 -3.23 -2.75 4.34
CA ARG A 45 -3.82 -1.95 5.43
C ARG A 45 -3.67 -0.45 5.25
N LEU A 46 -2.58 0.01 4.62
CA LEU A 46 -2.38 1.44 4.36
C LEU A 46 -3.39 1.96 3.34
N LEU A 47 -3.52 1.27 2.20
CA LEU A 47 -4.50 1.64 1.18
C LEU A 47 -5.93 1.55 1.70
N ARG A 48 -6.25 0.48 2.45
CA ARG A 48 -7.60 0.30 3.03
C ARG A 48 -7.93 1.44 3.99
N ALA A 49 -6.98 1.82 4.85
CA ALA A 49 -7.16 2.93 5.78
C ALA A 49 -7.30 4.29 5.07
N ALA A 50 -6.53 4.52 4.00
CA ALA A 50 -6.67 5.72 3.17
C ALA A 50 -8.06 5.79 2.53
N HIS A 51 -8.51 4.68 1.92
CA HIS A 51 -9.84 4.57 1.33
C HIS A 51 -10.96 4.82 2.36
N GLU A 52 -10.87 4.19 3.54
CA GLU A 52 -11.82 4.39 4.65
C GLU A 52 -11.81 5.84 5.18
N ALA A 53 -10.69 6.55 5.07
CA ALA A 53 -10.57 7.96 5.43
C ALA A 53 -11.10 8.93 4.35
N GLY A 54 -11.59 8.42 3.22
CA GLY A 54 -12.11 9.23 2.11
C GLY A 54 -11.04 9.80 1.18
N VAL A 55 -9.80 9.30 1.28
CA VAL A 55 -8.70 9.69 0.39
C VAL A 55 -8.98 9.17 -1.04
N ALA A 56 -8.65 9.95 -2.06
CA ALA A 56 -8.76 9.51 -3.44
C ALA A 56 -7.75 8.38 -3.73
N THR A 57 -8.23 7.16 -3.98
CA THR A 57 -7.35 6.00 -4.20
C THR A 57 -7.33 5.56 -5.66
N ALA A 58 -6.15 5.16 -6.15
CA ALA A 58 -5.98 4.61 -7.50
C ALA A 58 -4.88 3.54 -7.56
N ILE A 59 -4.99 2.63 -8.52
CA ILE A 59 -3.99 1.57 -8.78
C ILE A 59 -3.56 1.60 -10.24
N VAL A 60 -2.25 1.50 -10.48
CA VAL A 60 -1.67 1.14 -11.78
C VAL A 60 -0.90 -0.16 -11.63
N ASN A 61 -1.45 -1.25 -12.15
CA ASN A 61 -0.83 -2.56 -12.06
C ASN A 61 -1.36 -3.51 -13.15
N VAL A 62 -0.50 -4.40 -13.64
CA VAL A 62 -0.92 -5.50 -14.51
C VAL A 62 -1.38 -6.67 -13.65
N GLY A 63 -2.59 -7.17 -13.93
CA GLY A 63 -3.17 -8.31 -13.22
C GLY A 63 -3.93 -7.91 -11.94
N VAL A 64 -4.39 -8.92 -11.20
CA VAL A 64 -5.28 -8.75 -10.03
C VAL A 64 -4.53 -8.15 -8.84
N THR A 65 -5.18 -7.26 -8.11
CA THR A 65 -4.71 -6.81 -6.79
C THR A 65 -5.72 -7.16 -5.71
N ARG A 66 -5.26 -7.24 -4.47
CA ARG A 66 -6.14 -7.49 -3.32
C ARG A 66 -7.20 -6.39 -3.12
N ALA A 67 -6.97 -5.19 -3.65
CA ALA A 67 -7.83 -4.03 -3.41
C ALA A 67 -8.69 -3.65 -4.62
N ASP A 68 -8.79 -4.54 -5.63
CA ASP A 68 -9.58 -4.31 -6.85
C ASP A 68 -11.06 -4.06 -6.57
N ASP A 69 -11.58 -4.53 -5.43
CA ASP A 69 -12.97 -4.41 -4.97
C ASP A 69 -13.27 -3.11 -4.22
N ILE A 70 -12.25 -2.42 -3.70
CA ILE A 70 -12.41 -1.20 -2.90
C ILE A 70 -11.86 0.06 -3.58
N VAL A 71 -10.92 -0.08 -4.54
CA VAL A 71 -10.34 1.08 -5.22
C VAL A 71 -11.23 1.52 -6.39
N PRO A 72 -11.62 2.80 -6.47
CA PRO A 72 -12.54 3.29 -7.50
C PRO A 72 -11.91 3.37 -8.89
N LEU A 73 -10.58 3.48 -8.99
CA LEU A 73 -9.86 3.55 -10.26
C LEU A 73 -8.70 2.56 -10.29
N LYS A 74 -8.76 1.64 -11.26
CA LYS A 74 -7.64 0.76 -11.62
C LYS A 74 -7.30 0.90 -13.08
N ILE A 75 -6.03 1.19 -13.35
CA ILE A 75 -5.44 1.20 -14.68
C ILE A 75 -4.65 -0.09 -14.86
N ASN A 76 -5.11 -0.94 -15.78
CA ASN A 76 -4.40 -2.16 -16.15
C ASN A 76 -3.36 -1.85 -17.23
N ALA A 77 -2.19 -1.41 -16.79
CA ALA A 77 -1.08 -1.05 -17.67
C ALA A 77 0.27 -1.41 -17.04
N ARG A 78 1.29 -1.59 -17.89
CA ARG A 78 2.68 -1.66 -17.44
C ARG A 78 3.14 -0.28 -16.99
N LEU A 79 4.03 -0.26 -16.01
CA LEU A 79 4.75 0.95 -15.61
C LEU A 79 5.97 1.12 -16.52
N GLY A 80 6.17 2.34 -17.04
CA GLY A 80 7.23 2.66 -18.00
C GLY A 80 6.85 2.35 -19.45
#